data_AF-A0A7J8YFQ9-F1
#
_entry.id   AF-A0A7J8YFQ9-F1
#
_cell.length_a   1.000
_cell.length_b   1.000
_cell.length_c   1.000
_cell.angle_alpha   90.00
_cell.angle_beta   90.00
_cell.angle_gamma   90.00
#
_symmetry.space_group_name_H-M   'P 1'
#
loop_
_entity.id
_entity.type
_entity.pdbx_description
1 polymer ?
#
loop_
_entity_poly.entity_id
_entity_poly.type
_entity_poly.pdbx_seq_one_letter_code
_entity_poly.pdbx_strand_id
1 'polypeptide(L)'
;MGLFIAWRLAIVMIVLQPLIILSIYTQITILKRMFEKAIIAQQDSSKLAAEAVSNHRTITAFSSQDQILKMLQKAHEGPRKEIVRQSWLAGLGLGSAQLLTSCIMAFDFWYGGELIRQGYITTKAFIETLLILTAAKGLNLMNLMVTLLRKFQHYFLRENIPYGASGKTDASEIIEAAKAANTHDFIADLVDGYNPWCGDRDVQLAGDQKQRIAIARAILRKPTMLLLDEATSALDSESEKVVQEALDQVMERRTSVTHRLSTIQDCDLIAVLDKGKVVEK
;
A
#
# COMPACT_ATOMS: atom_id res chain seq x y z
N MET A 1 11.20 -39.93 10.33
CA MET A 1 11.08 -41.37 10.01
C MET A 1 10.75 -41.64 8.54
N GLY A 2 9.72 -41.01 7.95
CA GLY A 2 9.39 -41.21 6.51
C GLY A 2 10.51 -40.85 5.52
N LEU A 3 11.35 -39.85 5.84
CA LEU A 3 12.48 -39.42 4.98
C LEU A 3 13.60 -40.47 4.83
N PHE A 4 13.78 -41.34 5.84
CA PHE A 4 14.78 -42.41 5.78
C PHE A 4 14.29 -43.60 4.92
N ILE A 5 12.99 -43.88 4.93
CA ILE A 5 12.38 -44.96 4.15
C ILE A 5 12.26 -44.56 2.66
N ALA A 6 12.01 -43.29 2.38
CA ALA A 6 11.84 -42.75 1.03
C ALA A 6 13.03 -41.88 0.55
N TRP A 7 14.25 -42.17 1.00
CA TRP A 7 15.41 -41.30 0.74
C TRP A 7 15.69 -41.08 -0.77
N ARG A 8 15.41 -42.08 -1.62
CA ARG A 8 15.54 -41.99 -3.08
C ARG A 8 14.60 -40.94 -3.68
N LEU A 9 13.35 -40.93 -3.22
CA LEU A 9 12.35 -39.93 -3.62
C LEU A 9 12.73 -38.54 -3.08
N ALA A 10 13.18 -38.47 -1.83
CA ALA A 10 13.57 -37.23 -1.18
C ALA A 10 14.72 -36.51 -1.92
N ILE A 11 15.72 -37.24 -2.41
CA ILE A 11 16.82 -36.65 -3.20
C ILE A 11 16.29 -36.01 -4.49
N VAL A 12 15.43 -36.72 -5.23
CA VAL A 12 14.82 -36.18 -6.46
C VAL A 12 14.02 -34.91 -6.17
N MET A 13 13.24 -34.90 -5.09
CA MET A 13 12.47 -33.72 -4.67
C MET A 13 13.37 -32.54 -4.28
N ILE A 14 14.49 -32.78 -3.57
CA ILE A 14 15.44 -31.72 -3.20
C ILE A 14 16.07 -31.10 -4.45
N VAL A 15 16.40 -31.90 -5.47
CA VAL A 15 16.97 -31.41 -6.74
C VAL A 15 15.96 -30.58 -7.53
N LEU A 16 14.68 -30.92 -7.48
CA LEU A 16 13.60 -30.16 -8.16
C LEU A 16 13.20 -28.89 -7.41
N GLN A 17 13.51 -28.79 -6.12
CA GLN A 17 13.15 -27.66 -5.26
C GLN A 17 13.64 -26.28 -5.74
N PRO A 18 14.93 -26.07 -6.11
CA PRO A 18 15.39 -24.77 -6.59
C PRO A 18 14.67 -24.32 -7.87
N LEU A 19 14.28 -25.26 -8.74
CA LEU A 19 13.53 -24.95 -9.96
C LEU A 19 12.12 -24.44 -9.64
N ILE A 20 11.44 -25.05 -8.66
CA ILE A 20 10.13 -24.62 -8.17
C ILE A 20 10.23 -23.23 -7.53
N ILE A 21 11.25 -23.00 -6.68
CA ILE A 21 11.46 -21.72 -6.02
C ILE A 21 11.67 -20.61 -7.05
N LEU A 22 12.48 -20.87 -8.08
CA LEU A 22 12.72 -19.92 -9.17
C LEU A 22 11.42 -19.58 -9.93
N SER A 23 10.58 -20.59 -10.21
CA SER A 23 9.29 -20.41 -10.88
C SER A 23 8.30 -19.57 -10.04
N ILE A 24 8.21 -19.84 -8.74
CA ILE A 24 7.36 -19.06 -7.83
C ILE A 24 7.89 -17.62 -7.70
N TYR A 25 9.21 -17.44 -7.66
CA TYR A 25 9.81 -16.11 -7.59
C TYR A 25 9.49 -15.24 -8.82
N THR A 26 9.54 -15.82 -10.04
CA THR A 26 9.18 -15.08 -11.25
C THR A 26 7.69 -14.73 -11.27
N GLN A 27 6.80 -15.64 -10.84
CA GLN A 27 5.37 -15.36 -10.68
C GLN A 27 5.12 -14.16 -9.76
N ILE A 28 5.75 -14.17 -8.58
CA ILE A 28 5.64 -13.09 -7.59
C ILE A 28 6.12 -11.76 -8.18
N THR A 29 7.25 -11.77 -8.89
CA THR A 29 7.85 -10.55 -9.44
C THR A 29 6.99 -9.95 -10.55
N ILE A 30 6.45 -10.79 -11.44
CA ILE A 30 5.53 -10.36 -12.50
C ILE A 30 4.28 -9.74 -11.85
N LEU A 31 3.69 -10.44 -10.88
CA LEU A 31 2.47 -9.99 -10.22
C LEU A 31 2.66 -8.65 -9.49
N LYS A 32 3.77 -8.47 -8.76
CA LYS A 32 4.10 -7.20 -8.09
C LYS A 32 4.21 -6.03 -9.07
N ARG A 33 4.95 -6.23 -10.16
CA ARG A 33 5.16 -5.20 -11.20
C ARG A 33 3.85 -4.80 -11.87
N MET A 34 2.92 -5.74 -12.06
CA MET A 34 1.59 -5.42 -12.58
C MET A 34 0.78 -4.59 -11.58
N PHE A 35 0.72 -5.02 -10.32
CA PHE A 35 -0.05 -4.31 -9.29
C PHE A 35 0.44 -2.87 -9.13
N GLU A 36 1.75 -2.67 -9.07
CA GLU A 36 2.34 -1.33 -8.94
C GLU A 36 1.93 -0.42 -10.10
N LYS A 37 2.02 -0.91 -11.34
CA LYS A 37 1.60 -0.14 -12.53
C LYS A 37 0.08 0.08 -12.59
N ALA A 38 -0.71 -0.91 -12.18
CA ALA A 38 -2.17 -0.79 -12.14
C ALA A 38 -2.61 0.27 -11.12
N ILE A 39 -1.95 0.30 -9.95
CA ILE A 39 -2.20 1.30 -8.90
C ILE A 39 -1.85 2.70 -9.41
N ILE A 40 -0.66 2.89 -9.99
CA ILE A 40 -0.23 4.20 -10.53
C ILE A 40 -1.23 4.69 -11.58
N ALA A 41 -1.62 3.82 -12.51
CA ALA A 41 -2.52 4.21 -13.59
C ALA A 41 -3.97 4.45 -13.12
N GLN A 42 -4.37 3.88 -11.97
CA GLN A 42 -5.66 4.14 -11.33
C GLN A 42 -5.63 5.43 -10.50
N GLN A 43 -4.49 5.77 -9.90
CA GLN A 43 -4.35 6.89 -8.98
C GLN A 43 -4.62 8.25 -9.63
N ASP A 44 -4.14 8.46 -10.87
CA ASP A 44 -4.38 9.71 -11.62
C ASP A 44 -5.87 9.94 -11.90
N SER A 45 -6.59 8.87 -12.27
CA SER A 45 -8.03 8.95 -12.49
C SER A 45 -8.79 9.16 -11.18
N SER A 46 -8.37 8.51 -10.09
CA SER A 46 -8.96 8.71 -8.78
C SER A 46 -8.75 10.14 -8.28
N LYS A 47 -7.58 10.74 -8.55
CA LYS A 47 -7.30 12.14 -8.23
C LYS A 47 -8.23 13.09 -8.99
N LEU A 48 -8.35 12.93 -10.32
CA LEU A 48 -9.21 13.76 -11.15
C LEU A 48 -10.69 13.61 -10.75
N ALA A 49 -11.14 12.40 -10.43
CA ALA A 49 -12.48 12.15 -9.95
C ALA A 49 -12.73 12.82 -8.58
N ALA A 50 -11.79 12.73 -7.65
CA ALA A 50 -11.89 13.38 -6.34
C ALA A 50 -11.96 14.91 -6.47
N GLU A 51 -11.15 15.50 -7.34
CA GLU A 51 -11.16 16.94 -7.63
C GLU A 51 -12.50 17.37 -8.25
N ALA A 52 -13.06 16.56 -9.16
CA ALA A 52 -14.37 16.82 -9.76
C ALA A 52 -15.53 16.72 -8.75
N VAL A 53 -15.47 15.77 -7.81
CA VAL A 53 -16.48 15.63 -6.75
C VAL A 53 -16.39 16.79 -5.76
N SER A 54 -15.18 17.15 -5.35
CA SER A 54 -14.94 18.29 -4.45
C SER A 54 -15.46 19.61 -5.06
N ASN A 55 -15.21 19.83 -6.36
CA ASN A 55 -15.60 21.04 -7.08
C ASN A 55 -16.93 20.92 -7.83
N HIS A 56 -17.81 19.99 -7.44
CA HIS A 56 -19.04 19.70 -8.19
C HIS A 56 -19.95 20.93 -8.40
N ARG A 57 -20.06 21.82 -7.40
CA ARG A 57 -20.87 23.06 -7.50
C ARG A 57 -20.35 24.03 -8.55
N THR A 58 -19.03 24.14 -8.68
CA THR A 58 -18.38 24.99 -9.69
C THR A 58 -18.62 24.42 -11.09
N ILE A 59 -18.50 23.11 -11.23
CA ILE A 59 -18.68 22.41 -12.52
C ILE A 59 -20.13 22.52 -13.01
N THR A 60 -21.10 22.40 -12.11
CA THR A 60 -22.51 22.56 -12.44
C THR A 60 -22.88 24.02 -12.72
N ALA A 61 -22.26 24.98 -12.03
CA ALA A 61 -22.45 26.41 -12.31
C ALA A 61 -21.94 26.81 -13.71
N PHE A 62 -20.84 26.22 -14.18
CA PHE A 62 -20.28 26.44 -15.51
C PHE A 62 -20.83 25.46 -16.58
N SER A 63 -21.82 24.61 -16.26
CA SER A 63 -22.36 23.58 -17.16
C SER A 63 -21.29 22.79 -17.93
N SER A 64 -20.17 22.49 -17.26
CA SER A 64 -18.97 21.91 -17.88
C SER A 64 -18.80 20.42 -17.59
N GLN A 65 -19.89 19.72 -17.23
CA GLN A 65 -19.89 18.30 -16.84
C GLN A 65 -19.31 17.42 -17.96
N ASP A 66 -19.72 17.65 -19.22
CA ASP A 66 -19.30 16.86 -20.38
C ASP A 66 -17.79 16.95 -20.64
N GLN A 67 -17.18 18.11 -20.36
CA GLN A 67 -15.76 18.32 -20.57
C GLN A 67 -14.93 17.54 -19.54
N ILE A 68 -15.38 17.50 -18.29
CA ILE A 68 -14.72 16.72 -17.23
C ILE A 68 -14.89 15.23 -17.44
N LEU A 69 -16.08 14.78 -17.88
CA LEU A 69 -16.30 13.39 -18.27
C LEU A 69 -15.38 12.97 -19.42
N LYS A 70 -15.18 13.84 -20.43
CA LYS A 70 -14.19 13.60 -21.51
C LYS A 70 -12.76 13.54 -21.00
N MET A 71 -12.37 14.42 -20.07
CA MET A 71 -11.04 14.38 -19.46
C MET A 71 -10.81 13.08 -18.68
N LEU A 72 -11.80 12.64 -17.90
CA LEU A 72 -11.74 11.39 -17.15
C LEU A 72 -11.70 10.16 -18.07
N GLN A 73 -12.50 10.15 -19.14
CA GLN A 73 -12.46 9.10 -20.14
C GLN A 73 -11.09 9.03 -20.83
N LYS A 74 -10.51 10.18 -21.19
CA LYS A 74 -9.18 10.26 -21.79
C LYS A 74 -8.07 9.84 -20.82
N ALA A 75 -8.22 10.17 -19.53
CA ALA A 75 -7.33 9.73 -18.47
C ALA A 75 -7.38 8.20 -18.29
N HIS A 76 -8.52 7.54 -18.53
CA HIS A 76 -8.64 6.08 -18.48
C HIS A 76 -8.14 5.35 -19.74
N GLU A 77 -8.26 5.94 -20.94
CA GLU A 77 -7.96 5.24 -22.19
C GLU A 77 -6.49 4.83 -22.36
N GLY A 78 -5.56 5.69 -21.91
CA GLY A 78 -4.11 5.40 -21.92
C GLY A 78 -3.75 4.22 -21.00
N PRO A 79 -4.05 4.31 -19.69
CA PRO A 79 -3.96 3.21 -18.73
C PRO A 79 -4.59 1.91 -19.22
N ARG A 80 -5.81 1.98 -19.74
CA ARG A 80 -6.56 0.79 -20.15
C ARG A 80 -5.84 -0.01 -21.24
N LYS A 81 -5.32 0.65 -22.27
CA LYS A 81 -4.61 -0.03 -23.36
C LYS A 81 -3.31 -0.67 -22.89
N GLU A 82 -2.55 0.04 -22.06
CA GLU A 82 -1.29 -0.48 -21.51
C GLU A 82 -1.52 -1.62 -20.53
N ILE A 83 -2.51 -1.51 -19.64
CA ILE A 83 -2.93 -2.56 -18.72
C ILE A 83 -3.34 -3.82 -19.49
N VAL A 84 -4.12 -3.69 -20.58
CA VAL A 84 -4.53 -4.86 -21.39
C VAL A 84 -3.30 -5.56 -21.98
N ARG A 85 -2.36 -4.83 -22.58
CA ARG A 85 -1.15 -5.42 -23.16
C ARG A 85 -0.29 -6.11 -22.11
N GLN A 86 -0.09 -5.45 -20.97
CA GLN A 86 0.66 -6.04 -19.86
C GLN A 86 -0.06 -7.22 -19.21
N SER A 87 -1.39 -7.21 -19.17
CA SER A 87 -2.21 -8.32 -18.66
C SER A 87 -2.04 -9.57 -19.52
N TRP A 88 -1.97 -9.41 -20.85
CA TRP A 88 -1.68 -10.54 -21.74
C TRP A 88 -0.27 -11.10 -21.53
N LEU A 89 0.75 -10.24 -21.47
CA LEU A 89 2.14 -10.65 -21.24
C LEU A 89 2.29 -11.35 -19.88
N ALA A 90 1.68 -10.80 -18.85
CA ALA A 90 1.75 -11.39 -17.53
C ALA A 90 0.88 -12.64 -17.38
N GLY A 91 -0.28 -12.71 -18.04
CA GLY A 91 -1.11 -13.90 -18.09
C GLY A 91 -0.36 -15.07 -18.72
N LEU A 92 0.36 -14.83 -19.82
CA LEU A 92 1.25 -15.83 -20.42
C LEU A 92 2.42 -16.20 -19.50
N GLY A 93 3.02 -15.23 -18.81
CA GLY A 93 4.11 -15.47 -17.84
C GLY A 93 3.68 -16.29 -16.62
N LEU A 94 2.53 -15.96 -16.02
CA LEU A 94 1.96 -16.68 -14.89
C LEU A 94 1.50 -18.08 -15.30
N GLY A 95 0.83 -18.19 -16.46
CA GLY A 95 0.37 -19.47 -17.00
C GLY A 95 1.51 -20.43 -17.33
N SER A 96 2.59 -19.93 -17.96
CA SER A 96 3.78 -20.75 -18.27
C SER A 96 4.50 -21.24 -17.01
N ALA A 97 4.64 -20.39 -15.99
CA ALA A 97 5.21 -20.79 -14.70
C ALA A 97 4.32 -21.81 -13.96
N GLN A 98 2.99 -21.66 -14.04
CA GLN A 98 2.04 -22.62 -13.46
C GLN A 98 2.12 -23.98 -14.16
N LEU A 99 2.23 -23.98 -15.48
CA LEU A 99 2.38 -25.20 -16.27
C LEU A 99 3.68 -25.94 -15.91
N LEU A 100 4.79 -25.22 -15.76
CA LEU A 100 6.06 -25.80 -15.28
C LEU A 100 5.88 -26.48 -13.92
N THR A 101 5.19 -25.82 -12.99
CA THR A 101 4.94 -26.36 -11.64
C THR A 101 4.07 -27.62 -11.66
N SER A 102 3.03 -27.63 -12.52
CA SER A 102 2.18 -28.81 -12.73
C SER A 102 2.95 -29.97 -13.37
N CYS A 103 3.86 -29.70 -14.32
CA CYS A 103 4.72 -30.73 -14.91
C CYS A 103 5.66 -31.36 -13.88
N ILE A 104 6.25 -30.55 -12.99
CA ILE A 104 7.11 -31.05 -11.90
C ILE A 104 6.30 -31.95 -10.96
N MET A 105 5.07 -31.55 -10.61
CA MET A 105 4.19 -32.37 -9.78
C MET A 105 3.80 -33.68 -10.46
N ALA A 106 3.50 -33.65 -11.77
CA ALA A 106 3.21 -34.87 -12.53
C ALA A 106 4.42 -35.83 -12.57
N PHE A 107 5.63 -35.29 -12.70
CA PHE A 107 6.87 -36.07 -12.66
C PHE A 107 7.09 -36.72 -11.29
N ASP A 108 6.86 -35.99 -10.19
CA ASP A 108 6.97 -36.52 -8.83
C ASP A 108 6.00 -37.69 -8.60
N PHE A 109 4.78 -37.58 -9.11
CA PHE A 109 3.77 -38.66 -9.04
C PHE A 109 4.16 -39.88 -9.88
N TRP A 110 4.66 -39.67 -11.10
CA TRP A 110 5.09 -40.76 -11.96
C TRP A 110 6.29 -41.52 -11.35
N TYR A 111 7.31 -40.79 -10.91
CA TYR A 111 8.50 -41.39 -10.29
C TYR A 111 8.18 -42.07 -8.96
N GLY A 112 7.33 -41.45 -8.13
CA GLY A 112 6.84 -42.05 -6.89
C GLY A 112 6.05 -43.33 -7.12
N GLY A 113 5.19 -43.36 -8.14
CA GLY A 113 4.43 -44.55 -8.54
C GLY A 113 5.33 -45.70 -8.98
N GLU A 114 6.38 -45.42 -9.75
CA GLU A 114 7.35 -46.43 -10.17
C GLU A 114 8.15 -47.01 -8.99
N LEU A 115 8.49 -46.20 -7.98
CA LEU A 115 9.14 -46.69 -6.76
C LEU A 115 8.23 -47.57 -5.89
N ILE A 116 6.92 -47.31 -5.90
CA ILE A 116 5.93 -48.16 -5.23
C ILE A 116 5.80 -49.50 -5.98
N ARG A 117 5.77 -49.47 -7.32
CA ARG A 117 5.71 -50.68 -8.17
C ARG A 117 6.89 -51.62 -7.91
N GLN A 118 8.07 -51.06 -7.69
CA GLN A 118 9.30 -51.82 -7.41
C GLN A 118 9.43 -52.24 -5.93
N GLY A 119 8.47 -51.88 -5.06
CA GLY A 119 8.44 -52.29 -3.65
C GLY A 119 9.42 -51.54 -2.73
N TYR A 120 10.04 -50.46 -3.20
CA TYR A 120 11.02 -49.70 -2.42
C TYR A 120 10.39 -48.77 -1.39
N ILE A 121 9.15 -48.31 -1.60
CA ILE A 121 8.45 -47.34 -0.75
C ILE A 121 7.02 -47.80 -0.46
N THR A 122 6.56 -47.65 0.79
CA THR A 122 5.15 -47.85 1.18
C THR A 122 4.29 -46.65 0.76
N THR A 123 3.07 -46.89 0.26
CA THR A 123 2.11 -45.84 -0.15
C THR A 123 1.89 -44.75 0.91
N LYS A 124 1.87 -45.13 2.20
CA LYS A 124 1.77 -44.20 3.33
C LYS A 124 2.94 -43.20 3.36
N ALA A 125 4.16 -43.67 3.21
CA ALA A 125 5.35 -42.83 3.21
C ALA A 125 5.39 -41.89 2.01
N PHE A 126 4.95 -42.35 0.83
CA PHE A 126 4.82 -41.52 -0.36
C PHE A 126 3.85 -40.34 -0.15
N ILE A 127 2.63 -40.62 0.33
CA ILE A 127 1.62 -39.58 0.59
C ILE A 127 2.09 -38.60 1.66
N GLU A 128 2.70 -39.08 2.75
CA GLU A 128 3.27 -38.21 3.79
C GLU A 128 4.34 -37.27 3.23
N THR A 129 5.28 -37.78 2.41
CA THR A 129 6.33 -36.93 1.80
C THR A 129 5.76 -35.89 0.83
N LEU A 130 4.72 -36.25 0.07
CA LEU A 130 4.07 -35.34 -0.85
C LEU A 130 3.31 -34.22 -0.11
N LEU A 131 2.59 -34.55 0.97
CA LEU A 131 1.84 -33.57 1.77
C LEU A 131 2.75 -32.55 2.46
N ILE A 132 3.91 -33.00 2.96
CA ILE A 132 4.89 -32.09 3.56
C ILE A 132 5.41 -31.08 2.52
N LEU A 133 5.65 -31.54 1.29
CA LEU A 133 6.13 -30.69 0.21
C LEU A 133 5.09 -29.66 -0.24
N THR A 134 3.82 -30.05 -0.38
CA THR A 134 2.73 -29.13 -0.75
C THR A 134 2.46 -28.10 0.36
N ALA A 135 2.51 -28.51 1.63
CA ALA A 135 2.39 -27.61 2.77
C ALA A 135 3.52 -26.56 2.84
N ALA A 136 4.76 -26.95 2.54
CA ALA A 136 5.90 -26.03 2.53
C ALA A 136 5.79 -24.92 1.45
N LYS A 137 5.16 -25.22 0.30
CA LYS A 137 4.85 -24.21 -0.72
C LYS A 137 3.78 -23.22 -0.24
N GLY A 138 2.72 -23.74 0.39
CA GLY A 138 1.62 -22.93 0.92
C GLY A 138 2.07 -21.94 2.00
N LEU A 139 2.99 -22.34 2.88
CA LEU A 139 3.52 -21.45 3.92
C LEU A 139 4.34 -20.28 3.36
N ASN A 140 5.10 -20.49 2.28
CA ASN A 140 5.87 -19.43 1.64
C ASN A 140 4.98 -18.44 0.88
N LEU A 141 3.95 -18.93 0.19
CA LEU A 141 2.98 -18.06 -0.50
C LEU A 141 2.14 -17.27 0.51
N MET A 142 1.73 -17.90 1.61
CA MET A 142 1.01 -17.25 2.69
C MET A 142 1.89 -16.26 3.44
N ASN A 143 3.16 -16.58 3.74
CA ASN A 143 4.09 -15.64 4.35
C ASN A 143 4.39 -14.44 3.45
N LEU A 144 4.50 -14.64 2.14
CA LEU A 144 4.71 -13.56 1.19
C LEU A 144 3.43 -12.76 0.97
N MET A 145 2.26 -13.38 0.89
CA MET A 145 0.96 -12.69 0.86
C MET A 145 0.73 -11.91 2.15
N VAL A 146 1.04 -12.49 3.32
CA VAL A 146 1.00 -11.84 4.63
C VAL A 146 2.02 -10.72 4.70
N THR A 147 3.21 -10.86 4.12
CA THR A 147 4.24 -9.80 4.08
C THR A 147 3.87 -8.69 3.10
N LEU A 148 3.24 -9.02 1.96
CA LEU A 148 2.72 -8.05 1.01
C LEU A 148 1.50 -7.33 1.56
N LEU A 149 0.59 -8.05 2.23
CA LEU A 149 -0.49 -7.48 3.02
C LEU A 149 0.07 -6.62 4.16
N ARG A 150 1.16 -7.03 4.83
CA ARG A 150 1.82 -6.21 5.87
C ARG A 150 2.45 -4.94 5.31
N LYS A 151 2.89 -4.96 4.04
CA LYS A 151 3.40 -3.77 3.34
C LYS A 151 2.28 -2.85 2.83
N PHE A 152 1.06 -3.35 2.76
CA PHE A 152 -0.15 -2.64 2.33
C PHE A 152 -1.13 -2.34 3.48
N GLN A 153 -0.86 -2.80 4.72
CA GLN A 153 -1.80 -2.61 5.82
C GLN A 153 -1.65 -1.25 6.46
N HIS A 154 -2.52 -0.38 5.99
CA HIS A 154 -3.11 0.70 6.73
C HIS A 154 -3.58 0.26 8.14
N TYR A 155 -3.30 1.11 9.11
CA TYR A 155 -3.61 0.96 10.52
C TYR A 155 -4.99 1.52 10.86
N PHE A 156 -5.64 0.99 11.89
CA PHE A 156 -6.73 1.68 12.60
C PHE A 156 -6.28 3.11 12.94
N LEU A 157 -7.19 4.10 12.93
CA LEU A 157 -6.86 5.49 13.29
C LEU A 157 -6.11 5.60 14.62
N ARG A 158 -6.54 4.80 15.61
CA ARG A 158 -5.87 4.65 16.92
C ARG A 158 -4.41 4.19 16.85
N GLU A 159 -4.03 3.43 15.83
CA GLU A 159 -2.65 2.94 15.63
C GLU A 159 -1.87 3.82 14.64
N ASN A 160 -2.57 4.59 13.79
CA ASN A 160 -1.98 5.49 12.81
C ASN A 160 -1.48 6.80 13.45
N ILE A 161 -2.27 7.40 14.35
CA ILE A 161 -1.92 8.64 15.06
C ILE A 161 -0.63 8.50 15.89
N PRO A 162 -0.40 7.42 16.67
CA PRO A 162 0.86 7.23 17.40
C PRO A 162 1.99 6.64 16.55
N TYR A 163 1.79 6.38 15.25
CA TYR A 163 2.81 5.75 14.42
C TYR A 163 4.09 6.59 14.35
N GLY A 164 5.19 6.03 14.86
CA GLY A 164 6.50 6.69 14.95
C GLY A 164 6.75 7.44 16.26
N ALA A 165 5.83 7.38 17.23
CA ALA A 165 6.08 7.79 18.61
C ALA A 165 6.87 6.71 19.36
N SER A 166 7.89 7.11 20.12
CA SER A 166 8.70 6.22 20.93
C SER A 166 8.02 5.96 22.27
N GLY A 167 7.16 4.95 22.36
CA GLY A 167 6.54 4.52 23.63
C GLY A 167 5.14 3.92 23.47
N LYS A 168 4.55 3.49 24.58
CA LYS A 168 3.11 3.19 24.66
C LYS A 168 2.36 4.50 24.82
N THR A 169 1.72 4.97 23.76
CA THR A 169 0.83 6.13 23.81
C THR A 169 -0.51 5.73 24.41
N ASP A 170 -0.99 6.51 25.38
CA ASP A 170 -2.30 6.28 25.98
C ASP A 170 -3.44 6.78 25.06
N ALA A 171 -4.64 6.22 25.22
CA ALA A 171 -5.80 6.62 24.41
C ALA A 171 -6.17 8.11 24.63
N SER A 172 -5.93 8.63 25.84
CA SER A 172 -6.15 10.04 26.17
C SER A 172 -5.26 10.98 25.34
N GLU A 173 -3.97 10.67 25.21
CA GLU A 173 -3.01 11.47 24.42
C GLU A 173 -3.36 11.50 22.93
N ILE A 174 -3.87 10.39 22.40
CA ILE A 174 -4.34 10.30 21.00
C ILE A 174 -5.53 11.23 20.78
N ILE A 175 -6.47 11.27 21.73
CA ILE A 175 -7.66 12.12 21.65
C ILE A 175 -7.27 13.60 21.74
N GLU A 176 -6.38 13.96 22.66
CA GLU A 176 -5.90 15.34 22.80
C GLU A 176 -5.14 15.81 21.55
N ALA A 177 -4.28 14.96 20.97
CA ALA A 177 -3.61 15.27 19.71
C ALA A 177 -4.60 15.41 18.55
N ALA A 178 -5.65 14.59 18.50
CA ALA A 178 -6.70 14.66 17.49
C ALA A 178 -7.58 15.92 17.63
N LYS A 179 -7.86 16.37 18.85
CA LYS A 179 -8.55 17.64 19.12
C LYS A 179 -7.70 18.83 18.68
N ALA A 180 -6.43 18.84 19.06
CA ALA A 180 -5.49 19.91 18.67
C ALA A 180 -5.30 19.99 17.15
N ALA A 181 -5.44 18.87 16.44
CA ALA A 181 -5.44 18.82 14.97
C ALA A 181 -6.82 19.03 14.32
N ASN A 182 -7.86 19.41 15.07
CA ASN A 182 -9.22 19.60 14.57
C ASN A 182 -9.75 18.38 13.77
N THR A 183 -9.39 17.17 14.22
CA THR A 183 -9.77 15.90 13.60
C THR A 183 -10.70 15.08 14.48
N HIS A 184 -10.82 15.41 15.78
CA HIS A 184 -11.63 14.66 16.73
C HIS A 184 -13.10 14.55 16.31
N ASP A 185 -13.72 15.66 15.92
CA ASP A 185 -15.16 15.71 15.60
C ASP A 185 -15.49 14.82 14.39
N PHE A 186 -14.69 14.93 13.33
CA PHE A 186 -14.83 14.06 12.16
C PHE A 186 -14.58 12.58 12.50
N ILE A 187 -13.57 12.27 13.31
CA ILE A 187 -13.29 10.89 13.73
C ILE A 187 -14.45 10.35 14.57
N ALA A 188 -15.04 11.16 15.45
CA ALA A 188 -16.18 10.79 16.27
C ALA A 188 -17.45 10.52 15.43
N ASP A 189 -17.60 11.21 14.30
CA ASP A 189 -18.70 11.04 13.36
C ASP A 189 -18.57 9.77 12.48
N LEU A 190 -17.40 9.12 12.46
CA LEU A 190 -17.21 7.87 11.72
C LEU A 190 -17.92 6.70 12.41
N VAL A 191 -18.43 5.76 11.60
CA VAL A 191 -18.86 4.44 12.07
C VAL A 191 -17.63 3.76 12.69
N ASP A 192 -17.67 3.51 14.01
CA ASP A 192 -16.59 3.01 14.88
C ASP A 192 -15.56 4.02 15.41
N GLY A 193 -15.76 5.33 15.23
CA GLY A 193 -15.02 6.37 15.95
C GLY A 193 -13.51 6.41 15.63
N TYR A 194 -12.68 6.01 16.61
CA TYR A 194 -11.20 5.86 16.47
C TYR A 194 -10.75 4.46 16.01
N ASN A 195 -11.67 3.50 15.98
CA ASN A 195 -11.45 2.15 15.49
C ASN A 195 -11.94 1.86 14.04
N PRO A 196 -12.27 2.84 13.16
CA PRO A 196 -12.58 2.52 11.78
C PRO A 196 -11.36 1.90 11.12
N TRP A 197 -11.61 0.84 10.39
CA TRP A 197 -10.61 0.24 9.52
C TRP A 197 -10.46 1.12 8.28
N CYS A 198 -9.44 1.99 8.27
CA CYS A 198 -9.12 2.80 7.11
C CYS A 198 -8.29 1.98 6.13
N GLY A 199 -8.90 1.35 5.12
CA GLY A 199 -8.18 0.60 4.08
C GLY A 199 -9.11 0.07 2.99
N ASP A 200 -8.80 0.41 1.74
CA ASP A 200 -9.32 -0.03 0.42
C ASP A 200 -10.81 -0.38 0.17
N ARG A 201 -11.70 -0.54 1.15
CA ARG A 201 -13.11 -0.87 0.86
C ARG A 201 -14.19 -0.13 1.64
N ASP A 202 -14.01 0.22 2.93
CA ASP A 202 -15.17 0.71 3.71
C ASP A 202 -15.07 2.13 4.29
N VAL A 203 -13.88 2.74 4.45
CA VAL A 203 -13.74 4.16 4.83
C VAL A 203 -12.60 4.81 4.05
N GLN A 204 -12.92 5.45 2.92
CA GLN A 204 -11.97 6.30 2.21
C GLN A 204 -11.93 7.68 2.87
N LEU A 205 -10.84 7.98 3.57
CA LEU A 205 -10.56 9.32 4.05
C LEU A 205 -10.28 10.25 2.87
N ALA A 206 -10.96 11.39 2.85
CA ALA A 206 -10.70 12.47 1.90
C ALA A 206 -9.30 13.08 2.13
N GLY A 207 -8.80 13.82 1.14
CA GLY A 207 -7.43 14.35 1.14
C GLY A 207 -7.15 15.26 2.35
N ASP A 208 -8.08 16.15 2.63
CA ASP A 208 -8.15 17.02 3.81
C ASP A 208 -8.12 16.23 5.13
N GLN A 209 -8.88 15.14 5.24
CA GLN A 209 -8.93 14.31 6.45
C GLN A 209 -7.59 13.61 6.70
N LYS A 210 -6.96 13.07 5.66
CA LYS A 210 -5.61 12.47 5.77
C LYS A 210 -4.57 13.48 6.25
N GLN A 211 -4.72 14.73 5.83
CA GLN A 211 -3.83 15.82 6.18
C GLN A 211 -3.96 16.24 7.63
N ARG A 212 -5.20 16.37 8.12
CA ARG A 212 -5.48 16.61 9.55
C ARG A 212 -4.95 15.48 10.45
N ILE A 213 -5.06 14.22 10.01
CA ILE A 213 -4.45 13.07 10.71
C ILE A 213 -2.91 13.17 10.72
N ALA A 214 -2.29 13.61 9.63
CA ALA A 214 -0.84 13.81 9.59
C ALA A 214 -0.38 14.91 10.56
N ILE A 215 -1.18 15.97 10.75
CA ILE A 215 -0.93 17.00 11.75
C ILE A 215 -1.08 16.44 13.16
N ALA A 216 -2.12 15.64 13.45
CA ALA A 216 -2.28 14.95 14.73
C ALA A 216 -1.05 14.09 15.07
N ARG A 217 -0.48 13.40 14.07
CA ARG A 217 0.77 12.63 14.21
C ARG A 217 1.97 13.53 14.55
N ALA A 218 2.08 14.70 13.91
CA ALA A 218 3.15 15.66 14.19
C ALA A 218 3.01 16.32 15.58
N ILE A 219 1.78 16.56 16.06
CA ILE A 219 1.51 17.04 17.42
C ILE A 219 1.99 16.00 18.43
N LEU A 220 1.53 14.76 18.28
CA LEU A 220 1.80 13.70 19.23
C LEU A 220 3.29 13.33 19.29
N ARG A 221 3.98 13.28 18.14
CA ARG A 221 5.39 12.91 18.06
C ARG A 221 6.34 13.99 18.58
N LYS A 222 5.92 15.25 18.60
CA LYS A 222 6.77 16.40 18.97
C LYS A 222 8.15 16.40 18.27
N PRO A 223 8.24 16.29 16.92
CA PRO A 223 9.51 16.34 16.20
C PRO A 223 10.24 17.67 16.40
N THR A 224 11.58 17.62 16.37
CA THR A 224 12.46 18.80 16.46
C THR A 224 12.49 19.63 15.17
N MET A 225 12.25 19.00 14.02
CA MET A 225 12.21 19.63 12.70
C MET A 225 10.94 19.20 11.96
N LEU A 226 10.26 20.16 11.33
CA LEU A 226 9.02 19.96 10.60
C LEU A 226 9.21 20.42 9.14
N LEU A 227 8.98 19.51 8.19
CA LEU A 227 8.97 19.84 6.77
C LEU A 227 7.51 19.88 6.30
N LEU A 228 7.07 21.05 5.88
CA LEU A 228 5.71 21.34 5.44
C LEU A 228 5.71 21.48 3.91
N ASP A 229 5.60 20.36 3.23
CA ASP A 229 5.48 20.32 1.78
C ASP A 229 3.99 20.29 1.41
N GLU A 230 3.47 21.38 0.86
CA GLU A 230 2.07 21.46 0.37
C GLU A 230 1.02 21.15 1.46
N ALA A 231 1.36 21.41 2.73
CA ALA A 231 0.58 21.03 3.92
C ALA A 231 -0.78 21.75 4.09
N THR A 232 -1.31 22.41 3.05
CA THR A 232 -2.66 22.98 2.96
C THR A 232 -3.32 22.80 1.56
N SER A 233 -2.72 22.01 0.64
CA SER A 233 -3.15 21.95 -0.78
C SER A 233 -4.42 21.17 -1.07
N ALA A 234 -4.82 20.23 -0.20
CA ALA A 234 -6.01 19.40 -0.41
C ALA A 234 -7.26 19.90 0.35
N LEU A 235 -7.22 21.12 0.92
CA LEU A 235 -8.29 21.67 1.75
C LEU A 235 -9.11 22.72 1.02
N ASP A 236 -10.41 22.74 1.32
CA ASP A 236 -11.31 23.85 0.99
C ASP A 236 -11.03 25.08 1.87
N SER A 237 -11.42 26.26 1.41
CA SER A 237 -11.05 27.54 2.03
C SER A 237 -11.57 27.75 3.46
N GLU A 238 -12.60 27.01 3.89
CA GLU A 238 -13.10 27.01 5.27
C GLU A 238 -12.24 26.10 6.16
N SER A 239 -11.97 24.87 5.71
CA SER A 239 -11.06 23.93 6.40
C SER A 239 -9.61 24.40 6.46
N GLU A 240 -9.15 25.15 5.46
CA GLU A 240 -7.76 25.63 5.38
C GLU A 240 -7.41 26.51 6.58
N LYS A 241 -8.31 27.38 7.03
CA LYS A 241 -8.10 28.23 8.20
C LYS A 241 -7.98 27.42 9.50
N VAL A 242 -8.88 26.45 9.68
CA VAL A 242 -8.90 25.56 10.85
C VAL A 242 -7.63 24.71 10.94
N VAL A 243 -7.11 24.29 9.78
CA VAL A 243 -5.85 23.54 9.69
C VAL A 243 -4.64 24.44 9.89
N GLN A 244 -4.68 25.67 9.38
CA GLN A 244 -3.62 26.64 9.57
C GLN A 244 -3.43 26.98 11.05
N GLU A 245 -4.51 27.20 11.82
CA GLU A 245 -4.45 27.44 13.26
C GLU A 245 -3.78 26.28 14.02
N ALA A 246 -4.10 25.04 13.65
CA ALA A 246 -3.47 23.85 14.23
C ALA A 246 -1.99 23.72 13.84
N LEU A 247 -1.63 24.09 12.61
CA LEU A 247 -0.24 24.13 12.15
C LEU A 247 0.55 25.20 12.89
N ASP A 248 -0.01 26.39 13.10
CA ASP A 248 0.66 27.49 13.80
C ASP A 248 1.03 27.09 15.23
N GLN A 249 0.13 26.40 15.94
CA GLN A 249 0.42 25.83 17.27
C GLN A 249 1.55 24.78 17.25
N VAL A 250 1.67 24.01 16.16
CA VAL A 250 2.74 23.02 16.01
C VAL A 250 4.06 23.67 15.63
N MET A 251 4.02 24.71 14.82
CA MET A 251 5.20 25.48 14.39
C MET A 251 5.80 26.26 15.56
N GLU A 252 4.97 26.68 16.53
CA GLU A 252 5.44 27.38 17.71
C GLU A 252 6.56 26.56 18.42
N ARG A 253 7.78 27.13 18.42
CA ARG A 253 9.01 26.54 19.00
C ARG A 253 9.64 25.37 18.24
N ARG A 254 9.33 25.18 16.95
CA ARG A 254 9.95 24.14 16.10
C ARG A 254 10.60 24.74 14.88
N THR A 255 11.63 24.09 14.36
CA THR A 255 12.21 24.48 13.08
C THR A 255 11.31 23.96 11.95
N SER A 256 10.53 24.85 11.33
CA SER A 256 9.66 24.55 10.20
C SER A 256 10.27 25.00 8.86
N VAL A 257 10.06 24.23 7.80
CA VAL A 257 10.42 24.59 6.42
C VAL A 257 9.18 24.44 5.55
N THR A 258 8.79 25.48 4.83
CA THR A 258 7.60 25.53 3.97
C THR A 258 7.91 26.17 2.62
N HIS A 259 7.13 25.84 1.59
CA HIS A 259 7.21 26.46 0.27
C HIS A 259 5.95 27.29 -0.09
N ARG A 260 4.93 27.35 0.77
CA ARG A 260 3.65 28.02 0.48
C ARG A 260 3.69 29.51 0.79
N LEU A 261 3.30 30.33 -0.19
CA LEU A 261 3.35 31.79 -0.10
C LEU A 261 2.56 32.40 1.08
N SER A 262 1.44 31.78 1.47
CA SER A 262 0.61 32.22 2.59
C SER A 262 1.32 32.08 3.94
N THR A 263 2.19 31.08 4.08
CA THR A 263 2.98 30.81 5.30
C THR A 263 4.36 31.49 5.27
N ILE A 264 4.79 31.99 4.11
CA ILE A 264 6.07 32.68 3.94
C ILE A 264 6.08 34.06 4.63
N GLN A 265 4.92 34.72 4.78
CA GLN A 265 4.83 36.06 5.37
C GLN A 265 5.26 36.11 6.84
N ASP A 266 5.05 35.02 7.58
CA ASP A 266 5.37 34.91 9.01
C ASP A 266 6.66 34.10 9.26
N CYS A 267 7.46 33.84 8.22
CA CYS A 267 8.72 33.09 8.36
C CYS A 267 9.85 33.97 8.91
N ASP A 268 10.64 33.40 9.83
CA ASP A 268 11.84 34.07 10.37
C ASP A 268 12.95 34.27 9.33
N LEU A 269 13.02 33.38 8.33
CA LEU A 269 14.02 33.39 7.26
C LEU A 269 13.42 32.88 5.96
N ILE A 270 13.66 33.60 4.86
CA ILE A 270 13.17 33.23 3.52
C ILE A 270 14.37 32.95 2.63
N ALA A 271 14.58 31.68 2.25
CA ALA A 271 15.66 31.30 1.34
C ALA A 271 15.12 31.06 -0.07
N VAL A 272 15.66 31.76 -1.07
CA VAL A 272 15.31 31.56 -2.48
C VAL A 272 16.29 30.59 -3.12
N LEU A 273 15.78 29.47 -3.66
CA LEU A 273 16.57 28.52 -4.44
C LEU A 273 16.40 28.74 -5.96
N ASP A 274 17.50 28.88 -6.69
CA ASP A 274 17.55 28.78 -8.15
C ASP A 274 18.57 27.72 -8.57
N LYS A 275 18.16 26.79 -9.45
CA LYS A 275 19.01 25.70 -9.99
C LYS A 275 19.81 24.95 -8.91
N GLY A 276 19.20 24.69 -7.76
CA GLY A 276 19.81 23.97 -6.64
C GLY A 276 20.84 24.77 -5.83
N LYS A 277 20.90 26.10 -6.01
CA LYS A 277 21.72 27.02 -5.20
C LYS A 277 20.82 28.04 -4.50
N VAL A 278 21.18 28.39 -3.27
CA VAL A 278 20.53 29.48 -2.54
C VAL A 278 21.04 30.80 -3.11
N VAL A 279 20.15 31.58 -3.72
CA VAL A 279 20.45 32.88 -4.34
C VAL A 279 20.22 34.03 -3.37
N GLU A 280 19.27 33.88 -2.46
CA GLU A 280 18.85 34.92 -1.50
C GLU A 280 18.48 34.29 -0.16
N LYS A 281 18.66 35.05 0.94
CA LYS A 281 18.38 34.67 2.33
C LYS A 281 17.79 35.84 3.09
#